data_AF-A0A8S2SJ71-F1
#
_entry.id   AF-A0A8S2SJ71-F1
#
_cell.length_a   1.000
_cell.length_b   1.000
_cell.length_c   1.000
_cell.angle_alpha   90.00
_cell.angle_beta   90.00
_cell.angle_gamma   90.00
#
_symmetry.space_group_name_H-M   'P 1'
#
loop_
_entity.id
_entity.type
_entity.pdbx_description
1 polymer ?
#
loop_
_entity_poly.entity_id
_entity_poly.type
_entity_poly.pdbx_seq_one_letter_code
_entity_poly.pdbx_strand_id
1 'polypeptide(L)'
;MTVNSPPDELYEELFADVQLARIFPDSKTFPDCIPLRSPSDILASYRQIRDAPEFNLKTFVKNNFNEPESFNLVLDNDGQSWTIVEHCQALWSYLTRNAHLMTNDPSLLPVPNDFVVPGGRFREFYYWDSYFIMLGLKESDYVNLISNMVSNFAYLMRTHGHIPNGNRNYYLGRSQPPFFSFMVELLDSLLTDQ
;
A
#
# COMPACT_ATOMS: atom_id res chain seq x y z
N MET A 1 -2.88 2.04 22.90
CA MET A 1 -3.12 2.14 21.46
C MET A 1 -2.64 0.85 20.83
N THR A 2 -3.52 0.15 20.13
CA THR A 2 -3.18 -1.06 19.37
C THR A 2 -2.28 -0.68 18.21
N VAL A 3 -1.24 -1.49 17.95
CA VAL A 3 -0.15 -1.23 16.99
C VAL A 3 -0.65 -1.00 15.53
N ASN A 4 -1.93 -1.26 15.24
CA ASN A 4 -2.50 -1.19 13.89
C ASN A 4 -3.83 -0.43 13.79
N SER A 5 -4.15 0.53 14.67
CA SER A 5 -5.39 1.31 14.52
C SER A 5 -5.40 2.09 13.20
N PRO A 6 -6.51 2.09 12.44
CA PRO A 6 -6.61 2.81 11.16
C PRO A 6 -6.57 4.34 11.36
N PRO A 7 -6.23 5.12 10.32
CA PRO A 7 -6.06 6.58 10.43
C PRO A 7 -7.28 7.34 10.95
N ASP A 8 -8.49 6.87 10.68
CA ASP A 8 -9.73 7.46 11.20
C ASP A 8 -9.88 7.29 12.71
N GLU A 9 -9.43 6.16 13.27
CA GLU A 9 -9.35 5.97 14.73
C GLU A 9 -8.17 6.73 15.35
N LEU A 10 -7.04 6.83 14.65
CA LEU A 10 -5.84 7.49 15.17
C LEU A 10 -5.97 9.01 15.26
N TYR A 11 -6.64 9.61 14.27
CA TYR A 11 -6.75 11.07 14.15
C TYR A 11 -8.17 11.59 14.39
N GLU A 12 -9.16 10.72 14.59
CA GLU A 12 -10.52 11.07 14.99
C GLU A 12 -11.10 12.27 14.18
N GLU A 13 -11.46 13.37 14.83
CA GLU A 13 -12.02 14.55 14.15
C GLU A 13 -11.04 15.22 13.18
N LEU A 14 -9.73 15.12 13.40
CA LEU A 14 -8.74 15.66 12.46
C LEU A 14 -8.84 14.91 11.14
N PHE A 15 -9.06 13.60 11.17
CA PHE A 15 -9.24 12.81 9.95
C PHE A 15 -10.48 13.28 9.17
N ALA A 16 -11.62 13.39 9.86
CA ALA A 16 -12.87 13.83 9.24
C ALA A 16 -12.73 15.22 8.62
N ASP A 17 -12.13 16.16 9.35
CA ASP A 17 -11.99 17.54 8.90
C ASP A 17 -11.06 17.65 7.69
N VAL A 18 -9.95 16.90 7.66
CA VAL A 18 -9.04 16.89 6.51
C VAL A 18 -9.73 16.34 5.26
N GLN A 19 -10.49 15.26 5.40
CA GLN A 19 -11.21 14.64 4.29
C GLN A 19 -12.34 15.53 3.75
N LEU A 20 -13.14 16.12 4.65
CA LEU A 20 -14.25 17.01 4.27
C LEU A 20 -13.77 18.33 3.67
N ALA A 21 -12.64 18.86 4.13
CA ALA A 21 -12.02 20.06 3.58
C ALA A 21 -11.36 19.84 2.22
N ARG A 22 -11.22 18.58 1.75
CA ARG A 22 -10.59 18.22 0.46
C ARG A 22 -9.22 18.87 0.27
N ILE A 23 -8.38 18.79 1.32
CA ILE A 23 -7.02 19.36 1.29
C ILE A 23 -6.18 18.73 0.17
N PHE A 24 -6.38 17.44 -0.05
CA PHE A 24 -5.78 16.68 -1.14
C PHE A 24 -6.82 16.41 -2.23
N PRO A 25 -6.41 16.37 -3.51
CA PRO A 25 -7.31 16.01 -4.62
C PRO A 25 -7.79 14.57 -4.54
N ASP A 26 -7.06 13.72 -3.84
CA ASP A 26 -7.33 12.30 -3.64
C ASP A 26 -7.52 12.00 -2.14
N SER A 27 -8.66 11.40 -1.79
CA SER A 27 -9.00 11.03 -0.41
C SER A 27 -8.09 9.94 0.18
N LYS A 28 -7.35 9.19 -0.65
CA LYS A 28 -6.36 8.20 -0.17
C LYS A 28 -5.02 8.83 0.21
N THR A 29 -4.75 10.07 -0.21
CA THR A 29 -3.47 10.73 0.12
C THR A 29 -3.28 10.85 1.63
N PHE A 30 -4.29 11.36 2.36
CA PHE A 30 -4.16 11.58 3.80
C PHE A 30 -4.04 10.30 4.65
N PRO A 31 -4.83 9.24 4.43
CA PRO A 31 -4.66 7.94 5.10
C PRO A 31 -3.26 7.33 4.95
N ASP A 32 -2.53 7.70 3.91
CA ASP A 32 -1.19 7.21 3.65
C ASP A 32 -0.09 8.24 3.96
N CYS A 33 -0.44 9.39 4.56
CA CYS A 33 0.55 10.36 4.99
C CYS A 33 1.34 9.81 6.18
N ILE A 34 2.65 10.10 6.19
CA ILE A 34 3.54 9.71 7.28
C ILE A 34 3.54 10.83 8.33
N PRO A 35 3.12 10.58 9.57
CA PRO A 35 3.11 11.61 10.61
C PRO A 35 4.54 11.95 11.04
N LEU A 36 4.81 13.23 11.28
CA LEU A 36 6.12 13.72 11.72
C LEU A 36 6.35 13.57 13.23
N ARG A 37 5.30 13.26 13.98
CA ARG A 37 5.26 13.06 15.43
C ARG A 37 4.24 11.96 15.77
N SER A 38 4.09 11.61 17.04
CA SER A 38 3.09 10.61 17.42
C SER A 38 1.66 11.07 17.04
N PRO A 39 0.77 10.17 16.59
CA PRO A 39 -0.60 10.53 16.26
C PRO A 39 -1.34 11.25 17.40
N SER A 40 -1.13 10.80 18.64
CA SER A 40 -1.72 11.41 19.83
C SER A 40 -1.26 12.85 20.06
N ASP A 41 0.02 13.16 19.82
CA ASP A 41 0.54 14.53 20.00
C ASP A 41 0.00 15.46 18.91
N ILE A 42 -0.12 14.97 17.68
CA ILE A 42 -0.69 15.73 16.56
C ILE A 42 -2.16 16.04 16.83
N LEU A 43 -2.95 15.03 17.23
CA LEU A 43 -4.37 15.21 17.55
C LEU A 43 -4.58 16.15 18.74
N ALA A 44 -3.78 16.01 19.81
CA ALA A 44 -3.83 16.91 20.95
C ALA A 44 -3.50 18.36 20.55
N SER A 45 -2.45 18.57 19.74
CA SER A 45 -2.08 19.88 19.23
C SER A 45 -3.18 20.48 18.36
N TYR A 46 -3.81 19.68 17.51
CA TYR A 46 -4.93 20.10 16.67
C TYR A 46 -6.10 20.60 17.53
N ARG A 47 -6.53 19.82 18.52
CA ARG A 47 -7.61 20.17 19.46
C ARG A 47 -7.39 21.49 20.18
N GLN A 48 -6.13 21.83 20.51
CA GLN A 48 -5.80 23.08 21.20
C GLN A 48 -5.93 24.32 20.32
N ILE A 49 -5.72 24.20 19.01
CA ILE A 49 -5.60 25.36 18.12
C ILE A 49 -6.69 25.46 17.05
N ARG A 50 -7.53 24.42 16.88
CA ARG A 50 -8.51 24.35 15.77
C ARG A 50 -9.55 25.48 15.76
N ASP A 51 -9.84 26.05 16.92
CA ASP A 51 -10.82 27.15 17.07
C ASP A 51 -10.16 28.54 17.10
N ALA A 52 -8.84 28.63 16.95
CA ALA A 52 -8.15 29.91 16.91
C ALA A 52 -8.47 30.67 15.60
N PRO A 53 -8.66 32.01 15.64
CA PRO A 53 -9.00 32.80 14.45
C PRO A 53 -8.02 32.65 13.27
N GLU A 54 -6.73 32.45 13.57
CA GLU A 54 -5.66 32.33 12.59
C GLU A 54 -5.42 30.88 12.14
N PHE A 55 -6.21 29.92 12.62
CA PHE A 55 -5.99 28.51 12.32
C PHE A 55 -6.25 28.20 10.84
N ASN A 56 -5.31 27.48 10.22
CA ASN A 56 -5.44 26.98 8.86
C ASN A 56 -5.14 25.48 8.82
N LEU A 57 -6.17 24.68 8.53
CA LEU A 57 -6.06 23.22 8.51
C LEU A 57 -5.04 22.71 7.49
N LYS A 58 -4.95 23.34 6.31
CA LYS A 58 -3.98 22.94 5.27
C LYS A 58 -2.54 23.15 5.72
N THR A 59 -2.24 24.31 6.32
CA THR A 59 -0.92 24.59 6.92
C THR A 59 -0.63 23.63 8.07
N PHE A 60 -1.62 23.35 8.92
CA PHE A 60 -1.48 22.40 10.01
C PHE A 60 -1.10 21.00 9.51
N VAL A 61 -1.80 20.48 8.50
CA VAL A 61 -1.50 19.18 7.90
C VAL A 61 -0.09 19.16 7.31
N LYS A 62 0.27 20.17 6.50
CA LYS A 62 1.60 20.26 5.88
C LYS A 62 2.74 20.26 6.91
N ASN A 63 2.50 20.83 8.10
CA ASN A 63 3.51 20.92 9.15
C ASN A 63 3.59 19.67 10.05
N ASN A 64 2.63 18.75 9.96
CA ASN A 64 2.57 17.56 10.82
C ASN A 64 2.66 16.23 10.05
N PHE A 65 2.59 16.27 8.72
CA PHE A 65 2.54 15.08 7.87
C PHE A 65 3.41 15.25 6.63
N ASN A 66 4.15 14.21 6.28
CA ASN A 66 4.73 14.07 4.95
C ASN A 66 3.73 13.39 4.03
N GLU A 67 3.48 14.02 2.88
CA GLU A 67 2.73 13.37 1.81
C GLU A 67 3.49 12.14 1.30
N PRO A 68 2.75 11.10 0.90
CA PRO A 68 3.37 9.96 0.27
C PRO A 68 4.14 10.33 -1.00
N GLU A 69 5.30 9.71 -1.21
CA GLU A 69 6.06 9.92 -2.44
C GLU A 69 5.25 9.53 -3.68
N SER A 70 5.25 10.42 -4.67
CA SER A 70 4.74 10.13 -6.00
C SER A 70 5.76 9.29 -6.75
N PHE A 71 5.42 8.04 -7.07
CA PHE A 71 6.24 7.24 -7.98
C PHE A 71 6.01 7.75 -9.41
N ASN A 72 6.87 8.65 -9.89
CA ASN A 72 6.91 8.98 -11.31
C ASN A 72 7.64 7.85 -12.03
N LEU A 73 6.89 7.08 -12.83
CA LEU A 73 7.47 6.05 -13.68
C LEU A 73 8.35 6.74 -14.73
N VAL A 74 9.66 6.64 -14.57
CA VAL A 74 10.63 6.96 -15.61
C VAL A 74 11.29 5.66 -16.01
N LEU A 75 10.71 5.00 -17.00
CA LEU A 75 11.38 3.90 -17.70
C LEU A 75 12.12 4.53 -18.86
N ASP A 76 13.43 4.68 -18.72
CA ASP A 76 14.30 5.10 -19.81
C ASP A 76 14.81 3.86 -20.54
N ASN A 77 14.86 3.96 -21.86
CA ASN A 77 15.41 2.95 -22.75
C ASN A 77 16.42 3.58 -23.71
N ASP A 78 17.14 4.60 -23.27
CA ASP A 78 18.15 5.32 -24.04
C ASP A 78 17.61 5.81 -25.41
N GLY A 79 16.33 6.21 -25.44
CA GLY A 79 15.64 6.67 -26.65
C GLY A 79 15.18 5.57 -27.64
N GLN A 80 15.32 4.30 -27.31
CA GLN A 80 14.81 3.19 -28.13
C GLN A 80 13.33 2.87 -27.81
N SER A 81 12.59 2.39 -28.80
CA SER A 81 11.21 1.93 -28.62
C SER A 81 11.17 0.53 -28.02
N TRP A 82 10.28 0.30 -27.06
CA TRP A 82 9.99 -1.03 -26.53
C TRP A 82 8.86 -1.71 -27.28
N THR A 83 8.97 -3.02 -27.43
CA THR A 83 7.80 -3.88 -27.63
C THR A 83 6.95 -3.90 -26.35
N ILE A 84 5.69 -4.30 -26.46
CA ILE A 84 4.81 -4.42 -25.29
C ILE A 84 5.34 -5.41 -24.25
N VAL A 85 6.02 -6.48 -24.69
CA VAL A 85 6.58 -7.51 -23.80
C VAL A 85 7.76 -6.95 -23.00
N GLU A 86 8.70 -6.27 -23.66
CA GLU A 86 9.84 -5.61 -22.99
C GLU A 86 9.36 -4.57 -21.98
N HIS A 87 8.32 -3.79 -22.34
CA HIS A 87 7.72 -2.84 -21.42
C HIS A 87 7.13 -3.50 -20.17
N CYS A 88 6.35 -4.57 -20.34
CA CYS A 88 5.79 -5.32 -19.22
C CYS A 88 6.89 -5.94 -18.33
N GLN A 89 7.93 -6.49 -18.93
CA GLN A 89 9.05 -7.07 -18.18
C GLN A 89 9.80 -6.02 -17.36
N ALA A 90 10.07 -4.85 -17.93
CA ALA A 90 10.72 -3.75 -17.22
C ALA A 90 9.86 -3.18 -16.08
N LEU A 91 8.53 -3.23 -16.20
CA LEU A 91 7.61 -2.77 -15.17
C LEU A 91 7.67 -3.60 -13.89
N TRP A 92 8.04 -4.89 -13.93
CA TRP A 92 8.06 -5.73 -12.73
C TRP A 92 8.99 -5.19 -11.64
N SER A 93 10.20 -4.77 -12.02
CA SER A 93 11.15 -4.16 -11.09
C SER A 93 10.61 -2.87 -10.47
N TYR A 94 9.90 -2.06 -11.25
CA TYR A 94 9.30 -0.82 -10.79
C TYR A 94 8.08 -1.03 -9.88
N LEU A 95 7.25 -2.03 -10.19
CA LEU A 95 6.03 -2.35 -9.44
C LEU A 95 6.31 -3.22 -8.21
N THR A 96 7.50 -3.80 -8.11
CA THR A 96 7.92 -4.53 -6.91
C THR A 96 8.22 -3.57 -5.77
N ARG A 97 7.82 -3.94 -4.56
CA ARG A 97 8.11 -3.24 -3.32
C ARG A 97 8.91 -4.14 -2.41
N ASN A 98 9.98 -3.57 -1.85
CA ASN A 98 10.77 -4.25 -0.85
C ASN A 98 10.11 -4.13 0.52
N ALA A 99 9.67 -5.25 1.10
CA ALA A 99 8.89 -5.22 2.33
C ALA A 99 9.68 -4.67 3.53
N HIS A 100 11.00 -4.89 3.56
CA HIS A 100 11.86 -4.43 4.65
C HIS A 100 12.14 -2.91 4.61
N LEU A 101 12.01 -2.28 3.44
CA LEU A 101 12.18 -0.82 3.29
C LEU A 101 10.89 -0.04 3.59
N MET A 102 9.75 -0.71 3.68
CA MET A 102 8.44 -0.07 3.86
C MET A 102 7.99 0.02 5.33
N THR A 103 8.89 0.41 6.22
CA THR A 103 8.65 0.39 7.69
C THR A 103 8.14 1.70 8.28
N ASN A 104 8.25 2.81 7.54
CA ASN A 104 7.91 4.14 8.06
C ASN A 104 6.45 4.55 7.84
N ASP A 105 5.66 3.72 7.16
CA ASP A 105 4.27 4.00 6.86
C ASP A 105 3.36 3.32 7.90
N PRO A 106 2.76 4.08 8.85
CA PRO A 106 2.03 3.49 9.95
C PRO A 106 0.71 2.84 9.53
N SER A 107 0.19 3.14 8.34
CA SER A 107 -1.02 2.48 7.84
C SER A 107 -0.72 1.22 7.02
N LEU A 108 0.55 0.97 6.64
CA LEU A 108 0.93 -0.24 5.93
C LEU A 108 1.13 -1.40 6.92
N LEU A 109 0.51 -2.54 6.59
CA LEU A 109 0.70 -3.78 7.36
C LEU A 109 2.01 -4.45 6.93
N PRO A 110 2.88 -4.82 7.89
CA PRO A 110 4.13 -5.48 7.57
C PRO A 110 3.88 -6.89 7.04
N VAL A 111 4.67 -7.30 6.06
CA VAL A 111 4.68 -8.64 5.48
C VAL A 111 6.12 -9.15 5.36
N PRO A 112 6.35 -10.48 5.35
CA PRO A 112 7.70 -11.03 5.41
C PRO A 112 8.51 -10.89 4.11
N ASN A 113 7.86 -10.80 2.94
CA ASN A 113 8.53 -10.86 1.65
C ASN A 113 8.14 -9.72 0.71
N ASP A 114 8.95 -9.51 -0.33
CA ASP A 114 8.67 -8.56 -1.41
C ASP A 114 7.38 -8.90 -2.17
N PHE A 115 6.74 -7.88 -2.73
CA PHE A 115 5.45 -8.01 -3.40
C PHE A 115 5.30 -7.01 -4.55
N VAL A 116 4.38 -7.30 -5.47
CA VAL A 116 4.05 -6.41 -6.57
C VAL A 116 2.79 -5.60 -6.26
N VAL A 117 2.79 -4.32 -6.63
CA VAL A 117 1.62 -3.44 -6.53
C VAL A 117 1.01 -3.16 -7.91
N PRO A 118 -0.29 -2.80 -8.01
CA PRO A 118 -0.90 -2.43 -9.29
C PRO A 118 -0.27 -1.18 -9.95
N GLY A 119 0.28 -0.26 -9.13
CA GLY A 119 0.95 0.95 -9.61
C GLY A 119 0.13 2.25 -9.43
N GLY A 120 0.79 3.38 -9.68
CA GLY A 120 0.22 4.71 -9.47
C GLY A 120 -0.11 4.99 -7.99
N ARG A 121 -1.36 5.33 -7.70
CA ARG A 121 -1.85 5.57 -6.33
C ARG A 121 -1.90 4.31 -5.44
N PHE A 122 -1.86 3.13 -6.06
CA PHE A 122 -1.91 1.84 -5.36
C PHE A 122 -0.49 1.43 -4.98
N ARG A 123 -0.15 1.65 -3.71
CA ARG A 123 1.21 1.51 -3.17
C ARG A 123 1.32 0.37 -2.15
N GLU A 124 0.27 -0.44 -2.10
CA GLU A 124 0.11 -1.68 -1.35
C GLU A 124 -0.32 -2.77 -2.35
N PHE A 125 -0.10 -4.04 -2.04
CA PHE A 125 -0.67 -5.10 -2.88
C PHE A 125 -2.16 -5.25 -2.62
N TYR A 126 -2.90 -5.62 -3.65
CA TYR A 126 -4.33 -5.87 -3.61
C TYR A 126 -4.62 -7.35 -3.84
N TYR A 127 -5.57 -7.91 -3.10
CA TYR A 127 -5.75 -9.36 -3.02
C TYR A 127 -6.07 -10.00 -4.38
N TRP A 128 -7.20 -9.68 -5.00
CA TRP A 128 -7.57 -10.35 -6.27
C TRP A 128 -6.69 -9.90 -7.46
N ASP A 129 -6.26 -8.63 -7.50
CA ASP A 129 -5.34 -8.10 -8.52
C ASP A 129 -4.05 -8.91 -8.57
N SER A 130 -3.55 -9.32 -7.40
CA SER A 130 -2.30 -10.08 -7.28
C SER A 130 -2.35 -11.42 -8.00
N TYR A 131 -3.52 -12.06 -8.13
CA TYR A 131 -3.60 -13.32 -8.88
C TYR A 131 -3.32 -13.09 -10.37
N PHE A 132 -3.93 -12.05 -10.96
CA PHE A 132 -3.70 -11.71 -12.36
C PHE A 132 -2.28 -11.18 -12.61
N ILE A 133 -1.71 -10.46 -11.64
CA ILE A 133 -0.28 -10.11 -11.65
C ILE A 133 0.58 -11.38 -11.65
N MET A 134 0.30 -12.37 -10.78
CA MET A 134 1.05 -13.62 -10.72
C MET A 134 1.01 -14.40 -12.03
N LEU A 135 -0.09 -14.35 -12.79
CA LEU A 135 -0.14 -14.93 -14.14
C LEU A 135 0.85 -14.25 -15.08
N GLY A 136 0.97 -12.91 -15.03
CA GLY A 136 1.98 -12.19 -15.81
C GLY A 136 3.42 -12.45 -15.35
N LEU A 137 3.62 -12.58 -14.03
CA LEU A 137 4.91 -12.96 -13.44
C LEU A 137 5.35 -14.36 -13.86
N LYS A 138 4.40 -15.30 -14.00
CA LYS A 138 4.67 -16.65 -14.51
C LYS A 138 5.25 -16.58 -15.92
N GLU A 139 4.60 -15.84 -16.82
CA GLU A 139 5.07 -15.66 -18.21
C GLU A 139 6.40 -14.91 -18.31
N SER A 140 6.86 -14.30 -17.21
CA SER A 140 8.12 -13.56 -17.12
C SER A 140 9.17 -14.29 -16.25
N ASP A 141 8.93 -15.55 -15.86
CA ASP A 141 9.81 -16.40 -15.03
C ASP A 141 10.11 -15.88 -13.61
N TYR A 142 9.23 -15.05 -13.02
CA TYR A 142 9.38 -14.51 -11.65
C TYR A 142 8.81 -15.46 -10.57
N VAL A 143 9.14 -16.76 -10.63
CA VAL A 143 8.58 -17.80 -9.73
C VAL A 143 8.83 -17.47 -8.24
N ASN A 144 10.02 -16.98 -7.89
CA ASN A 144 10.33 -16.59 -6.51
C ASN A 144 9.41 -15.46 -6.00
N LEU A 145 9.06 -14.50 -6.86
CA LEU A 145 8.18 -13.40 -6.48
C LEU A 145 6.74 -13.87 -6.29
N ILE A 146 6.28 -14.83 -7.10
CA ILE A 146 4.99 -15.50 -6.90
C ILE A 146 4.98 -16.20 -5.53
N SER A 147 6.02 -16.98 -5.22
CA SER A 147 6.16 -17.67 -3.93
C SER A 147 6.15 -16.70 -2.73
N ASN A 148 6.86 -15.57 -2.85
CA ASN A 148 6.87 -14.50 -1.86
C ASN A 148 5.47 -13.93 -1.61
N MET A 149 4.73 -13.60 -2.67
CA MET A 149 3.39 -13.04 -2.58
C MET A 149 2.38 -14.05 -1.99
N VAL A 150 2.42 -15.33 -2.38
CA VAL A 150 1.60 -16.40 -1.77
C VAL A 150 1.90 -16.51 -0.27
N SER A 151 3.18 -16.47 0.11
CA SER A 151 3.61 -16.50 1.51
C SER A 151 3.13 -15.29 2.30
N ASN A 152 3.11 -14.09 1.69
CA ASN A 152 2.56 -12.88 2.31
C ASN A 152 1.05 -12.98 2.54
N PHE A 153 0.28 -13.53 1.59
CA PHE A 153 -1.15 -13.76 1.76
C PHE A 153 -1.44 -14.78 2.86
N ALA A 154 -0.68 -15.89 2.91
CA ALA A 154 -0.77 -16.87 3.99
C ALA A 154 -0.44 -16.23 5.36
N TYR A 155 0.57 -15.35 5.40
CA TYR A 155 0.92 -14.59 6.59
C TYR A 155 -0.24 -13.69 7.05
N LEU A 156 -0.81 -12.86 6.17
CA LEU A 156 -1.92 -11.98 6.53
C LEU A 156 -3.16 -12.78 6.99
N MET A 157 -3.47 -13.89 6.33
CA MET A 157 -4.55 -14.79 6.74
C MET A 157 -4.35 -15.35 8.15
N ARG A 158 -3.13 -15.79 8.49
CA ARG A 158 -2.82 -16.28 9.85
C ARG A 158 -2.87 -15.17 10.91
N THR A 159 -2.40 -13.98 10.56
CA THR A 159 -2.26 -12.85 11.50
C THR A 159 -3.57 -12.09 11.74
N HIS A 160 -4.44 -12.02 10.73
CA HIS A 160 -5.68 -11.23 10.75
C HIS A 160 -6.95 -12.05 10.55
N GLY A 161 -6.84 -13.38 10.42
CA GLY A 161 -7.96 -14.31 10.22
C GLY A 161 -8.56 -14.30 8.81
N HIS A 162 -8.09 -13.42 7.92
CA HIS A 162 -8.49 -13.33 6.52
C HIS A 162 -7.44 -12.54 5.73
N ILE A 163 -7.54 -12.54 4.40
CA ILE A 163 -6.74 -11.68 3.53
C ILE A 163 -7.49 -10.35 3.37
N PRO A 164 -6.94 -9.20 3.83
CA PRO A 164 -7.58 -7.90 3.64
C PRO A 164 -7.57 -7.49 2.17
N ASN A 165 -8.39 -6.50 1.80
CA ASN A 165 -8.44 -5.93 0.45
C ASN A 165 -7.04 -5.58 -0.11
N GLY A 166 -6.19 -5.01 0.74
CA GLY A 166 -4.75 -4.87 0.53
C GLY A 166 -4.03 -4.75 1.88
N ASN A 167 -2.70 -4.67 1.90
CA ASN A 167 -1.94 -4.65 3.16
C ASN A 167 -1.92 -3.26 3.83
N ARG A 168 -3.09 -2.68 4.08
CA ARG A 168 -3.29 -1.44 4.84
C ARG A 168 -4.21 -1.69 6.04
N ASN A 169 -3.96 -1.03 7.16
CA ASN A 169 -4.77 -1.21 8.37
C ASN A 169 -6.24 -0.80 8.18
N TYR A 170 -6.52 0.24 7.39
CA TYR A 170 -7.87 0.66 7.00
C TYR A 170 -8.57 -0.31 6.01
N TYR A 171 -7.89 -1.39 5.61
CA TYR A 171 -8.46 -2.52 4.88
C TYR A 171 -8.75 -3.74 5.78
N LEU A 172 -8.34 -3.76 7.05
CA LEU A 172 -8.57 -4.90 7.95
C LEU A 172 -10.05 -5.23 8.19
N GLY A 173 -10.96 -4.29 7.95
CA GLY A 173 -12.40 -4.52 8.07
C GLY A 173 -13.06 -5.23 6.86
N ARG A 174 -12.30 -5.54 5.79
CA ARG A 174 -12.86 -6.15 4.57
C ARG A 174 -11.84 -6.93 3.75
N SER A 175 -12.34 -7.90 3.00
CA SER A 175 -11.55 -8.66 2.01
C SER A 175 -11.84 -8.19 0.57
N GLN A 176 -11.55 -9.06 -0.38
CA GLN A 176 -11.80 -8.97 -1.82
C GLN A 176 -12.16 -10.37 -2.36
N PRO A 177 -12.52 -10.53 -3.65
CA PRO A 177 -12.82 -11.84 -4.23
C PRO A 177 -11.73 -12.89 -3.89
N PRO A 178 -12.12 -14.09 -3.42
CA PRO A 178 -11.19 -15.01 -2.79
C PRO A 178 -10.37 -15.83 -3.80
N PHE A 179 -9.24 -15.28 -4.25
CA PHE A 179 -8.36 -15.91 -5.22
C PHE A 179 -7.21 -16.75 -4.63
N PHE A 180 -7.08 -16.82 -3.29
CA PHE A 180 -5.92 -17.46 -2.65
C PHE A 180 -5.71 -18.93 -3.05
N SER A 181 -6.78 -19.72 -3.20
CA SER A 181 -6.64 -21.12 -3.67
C SER A 181 -6.05 -21.21 -5.08
N PHE A 182 -6.45 -20.30 -5.99
CA PHE A 182 -5.90 -20.23 -7.34
C PHE A 182 -4.43 -19.81 -7.34
N MET A 183 -4.03 -18.93 -6.42
CA MET A 183 -2.62 -18.54 -6.26
C MET A 183 -1.77 -19.72 -5.78
N VAL A 184 -2.29 -20.55 -4.87
CA VAL A 184 -1.62 -21.76 -4.39
C VAL A 184 -1.51 -22.80 -5.50
N GLU A 185 -2.58 -23.04 -6.26
CA GLU A 185 -2.58 -23.96 -7.41
C GLU A 185 -1.60 -23.50 -8.50
N LEU A 186 -1.56 -22.20 -8.79
CA LEU A 186 -0.58 -21.61 -9.70
C LEU A 186 0.85 -21.89 -9.21
N LEU A 187 1.16 -21.61 -7.94
CA LEU A 187 2.49 -21.86 -7.39
C LEU A 187 2.87 -23.35 -7.42
N ASP A 188 1.94 -24.23 -7.06
CA ASP A 188 2.14 -25.68 -7.09
C ASP A 188 2.56 -26.16 -8.49
N SER A 189 1.83 -25.73 -9.53
CA SER A 189 2.14 -26.06 -10.92
C SER A 189 3.57 -25.66 -11.34
N LEU A 190 4.08 -24.56 -10.82
CA LEU A 190 5.43 -24.04 -11.15
C LEU A 190 6.55 -24.79 -10.42
N LEU A 191 6.23 -25.45 -9.30
CA LEU A 191 7.19 -26.25 -8.54
C LEU A 191 7.23 -27.71 -9.03
N THR A 192 6.15 -28.21 -9.62
CA THR A 192 6.07 -29.57 -10.17
C THR A 192 6.61 -29.69 -11.59
N ASP A 193 6.69 -28.57 -12.34
CA ASP A 193 7.19 -28.53 -13.72
C ASP A 193 8.73 -28.34 -13.80
N GLN A 194 9.44 -28.35 -12.66
CA GLN A 194 10.93 -28.34 -12.57
C GLN A 194 11.50 -29.73 -12.28
#